data_AF-A0A5N4CYL5-F1
#
_entry.id   AF-A0A5N4CYL5-F1
#
_cell.length_a   1.000
_cell.length_b   1.000
_cell.length_c   1.000
_cell.angle_alpha   90.00
_cell.angle_beta   90.00
_cell.angle_gamma   90.00
#
_symmetry.space_group_name_H-M   'P 1'
#
loop_
_entity.id
_entity.type
_entity.pdbx_description
1 polymer ?
#
loop_
_entity_poly.entity_id
_entity_poly.type
_entity_poly.pdbx_seq_one_letter_code
_entity_poly.pdbx_strand_id
1 'polypeptide(L)'
;MVSVELEKALKERIKAATKIQAWWRGTLVRRTLLHAALRAWVIQCWWRMTLDRRLQKKRRAALITYAHAERAVVKLQSLVRMWRVHWRYCQVLNAIYIIQCHWQCHNCQTCALLRGHCVVTATHLQFHIEIINP
;
A
#
# COMPACT_ATOMS: atom_id res chain seq x y z
N MET A 1 49.31 -85.20 -11.34
CA MET A 1 49.45 -84.09 -12.32
C MET A 1 48.09 -83.61 -12.81
N VAL A 2 47.23 -84.47 -13.35
CA VAL A 2 45.86 -84.15 -13.82
C VAL A 2 44.96 -83.49 -12.74
N SER A 3 45.01 -83.97 -11.50
CA SER A 3 44.21 -83.44 -10.38
C SER A 3 44.54 -81.98 -10.04
N VAL A 4 45.80 -81.57 -10.18
CA VAL A 4 46.28 -80.22 -9.86
C VAL A 4 45.83 -79.21 -10.93
N GLU A 5 45.79 -79.61 -12.19
CA GLU A 5 45.30 -78.76 -13.28
C GLU A 5 43.79 -78.49 -13.17
N LEU A 6 43.00 -79.51 -12.80
CA LEU A 6 41.57 -79.36 -12.52
C LEU A 6 41.30 -78.38 -11.38
N GLU A 7 42.05 -78.44 -10.28
CA GLU A 7 41.93 -77.47 -9.18
C GLU A 7 42.28 -76.04 -9.61
N LYS A 8 43.31 -75.87 -10.46
CA LYS A 8 43.71 -74.57 -10.98
C LYS A 8 42.62 -73.98 -11.89
N ALA A 9 42.07 -74.79 -12.79
CA ALA A 9 40.98 -74.39 -13.68
C ALA A 9 39.70 -74.03 -12.89
N LEU A 10 39.40 -74.77 -11.82
CA LEU A 10 38.27 -74.48 -10.92
C LEU A 10 38.47 -73.15 -10.20
N LYS A 11 39.67 -72.88 -9.66
CA LYS A 11 40.00 -71.59 -9.00
C LYS A 11 39.85 -70.42 -9.96
N GLU A 12 40.29 -70.55 -11.22
CA GLU A 12 40.12 -69.49 -12.22
C GLU A 12 38.65 -69.26 -12.61
N ARG A 13 37.85 -70.33 -12.73
CA ARG A 13 36.39 -70.23 -12.92
C ARG A 13 35.71 -69.50 -11.76
N ILE A 14 36.07 -69.81 -10.52
CA ILE A 14 35.53 -69.15 -9.32
C ILE A 14 35.93 -67.66 -9.33
N LYS A 15 37.18 -67.32 -9.63
CA LYS A 15 37.62 -65.92 -9.74
C LYS A 15 36.86 -65.17 -10.83
N ALA A 16 36.69 -65.76 -12.01
CA ALA A 16 35.94 -65.15 -13.10
C ALA A 16 34.46 -64.94 -12.72
N ALA A 17 33.82 -65.93 -12.13
CA ALA A 17 32.45 -65.82 -11.62
C ALA A 17 32.33 -64.72 -10.55
N THR A 18 33.30 -64.63 -9.63
CA THR A 18 33.34 -63.59 -8.59
C THR A 18 33.45 -62.20 -9.20
N LYS A 19 34.28 -62.02 -10.22
CA LYS A 19 34.39 -60.74 -10.96
C LYS A 19 33.06 -60.35 -11.62
N ILE A 20 32.40 -61.30 -12.29
CA ILE A 20 31.10 -61.06 -12.94
C ILE A 20 30.04 -60.71 -11.89
N GLN A 21 29.98 -61.45 -10.78
CA GLN A 21 29.04 -61.20 -9.70
C GLN A 21 29.26 -59.84 -9.03
N ALA A 22 30.53 -59.48 -8.76
CA ALA A 22 30.88 -58.18 -8.19
C ALA A 22 30.49 -57.03 -9.13
N TRP A 23 30.75 -57.18 -10.43
CA TRP A 23 30.37 -56.20 -11.45
C TRP A 23 28.85 -56.01 -11.53
N TRP A 24 28.07 -57.10 -11.51
CA TRP A 24 26.61 -57.04 -11.51
C TRP A 24 26.05 -56.36 -10.26
N ARG A 25 26.53 -56.71 -9.07
CA ARG A 25 26.13 -56.08 -7.81
C ARG A 25 26.45 -54.58 -7.81
N GLY A 26 27.64 -54.20 -8.27
CA GLY A 26 28.03 -52.80 -8.40
C GLY A 26 27.15 -52.01 -9.38
N THR A 27 26.82 -52.61 -10.53
CA THR A 27 25.97 -51.99 -11.54
C THR A 27 24.53 -51.80 -11.04
N LEU A 28 23.98 -52.80 -10.35
CA LEU A 28 22.65 -52.72 -9.77
C LEU A 28 22.57 -51.58 -8.74
N VAL A 29 23.52 -51.52 -7.79
CA VAL A 29 23.56 -50.45 -6.77
C VAL A 29 23.68 -49.07 -7.42
N ARG A 30 24.58 -48.88 -8.39
CA ARG A 30 24.72 -47.58 -9.08
C ARG A 30 23.44 -47.13 -9.76
N ARG A 31 22.72 -48.04 -10.43
CA ARG A 31 21.43 -47.74 -11.06
C ARG A 31 20.38 -47.32 -10.02
N THR A 32 20.29 -48.04 -8.90
CA THR A 32 19.34 -47.71 -7.84
C THR A 32 19.64 -46.36 -7.17
N LEU A 33 20.91 -46.07 -6.90
CA LEU A 33 21.33 -44.80 -6.33
C LEU A 33 21.06 -43.63 -7.27
N LEU A 34 21.34 -43.80 -8.57
CA LEU A 34 21.04 -42.76 -9.56
C LEU A 34 19.54 -42.49 -9.65
N HIS A 35 18.72 -43.55 -9.64
CA HIS A 35 17.27 -43.40 -9.60
C HIS A 35 16.79 -42.68 -8.34
N ALA A 36 17.31 -43.05 -7.16
CA ALA A 36 16.98 -42.42 -5.89
C ALA A 36 17.41 -40.95 -5.88
N ALA A 37 18.61 -40.64 -6.38
CA ALA A 37 19.14 -39.27 -6.46
C ALA A 37 18.28 -38.38 -7.37
N LEU A 38 17.87 -38.89 -8.54
CA LEU A 38 16.97 -38.15 -9.43
C LEU A 38 15.60 -37.90 -8.80
N ARG A 39 15.03 -38.89 -8.11
CA ARG A 39 13.76 -38.72 -7.39
C ARG A 39 13.88 -37.68 -6.28
N ALA A 40 14.95 -37.73 -5.49
CA ALA A 40 15.23 -36.75 -4.45
C ALA A 40 15.40 -35.35 -5.04
N TRP A 41 16.13 -35.21 -6.15
CA TRP A 41 16.31 -33.95 -6.85
C TRP A 41 14.97 -33.33 -7.27
N VAL A 42 14.09 -34.13 -7.89
CA VAL A 42 12.76 -33.65 -8.32
C VAL A 42 11.96 -33.11 -7.14
N ILE A 43 11.95 -33.83 -6.02
CA ILE A 43 11.27 -33.40 -4.79
C ILE A 43 11.88 -32.10 -4.24
N GLN A 44 13.21 -32.00 -4.19
CA GLN A 44 13.91 -30.80 -3.73
C GLN A 44 13.63 -29.58 -4.61
N CYS A 45 13.62 -29.76 -5.94
CA CYS A 45 13.28 -28.69 -6.89
C CYS A 45 11.82 -28.25 -6.72
N TRP A 46 10.89 -29.21 -6.60
CA TRP A 46 9.48 -28.89 -6.36
C TRP A 46 9.28 -28.14 -5.05
N TRP A 47 9.97 -28.53 -3.97
CA TRP A 47 9.90 -27.85 -2.69
C TRP A 47 10.44 -26.42 -2.77
N ARG A 48 11.62 -26.22 -3.38
CA ARG A 48 12.21 -24.89 -3.59
C ARG A 48 11.26 -23.97 -4.37
N MET A 49 10.69 -24.47 -5.47
CA MET A 49 9.73 -23.71 -6.26
C MET A 49 8.45 -23.37 -5.48
N THR A 50 7.95 -24.31 -4.68
CA THR A 50 6.75 -24.12 -3.85
C THR A 50 6.99 -23.08 -2.76
N LEU A 51 8.16 -23.12 -2.12
CA LEU A 51 8.55 -22.16 -1.09
C LEU A 51 8.69 -20.75 -1.67
N ASP A 52 9.38 -20.61 -2.82
CA ASP A 52 9.51 -19.31 -3.49
C ASP A 52 8.14 -18.76 -3.90
N ARG A 53 7.27 -19.58 -4.51
CA ARG A 53 5.89 -19.18 -4.83
C ARG A 53 5.12 -18.70 -3.59
N ARG A 54 5.26 -19.37 -2.44
CA ARG A 54 4.64 -18.94 -1.18
C ARG A 54 5.20 -17.60 -0.70
N LEU A 55 6.51 -17.42 -0.76
CA LEU A 55 7.17 -16.17 -0.37
C LEU A 55 6.74 -15.00 -1.27
N GLN A 56 6.73 -15.20 -2.58
CA GLN A 56 6.30 -14.19 -3.54
C GLN A 56 4.84 -13.79 -3.36
N LYS A 57 3.95 -14.75 -3.07
CA LYS A 57 2.56 -14.45 -2.70
C LYS A 57 2.46 -13.56 -1.46
N LYS A 58 3.22 -13.86 -0.40
CA LYS A 58 3.26 -13.03 0.81
C LYS A 58 3.81 -11.64 0.53
N ARG A 59 4.91 -11.53 -0.22
CA ARG A 59 5.51 -10.25 -0.63
C ARG A 59 4.52 -9.41 -1.43
N ARG A 60 3.85 -10.00 -2.43
CA ARG A 60 2.85 -9.31 -3.24
C ARG A 60 1.66 -8.81 -2.40
N ALA A 61 1.16 -9.62 -1.47
CA ALA A 61 0.09 -9.20 -0.57
C ALA A 61 0.51 -8.01 0.31
N ALA A 62 1.73 -8.05 0.87
CA ALA A 62 2.27 -6.94 1.65
C ALA A 62 2.40 -5.65 0.80
N LEU A 63 2.88 -5.76 -0.45
CA LEU A 63 2.97 -4.60 -1.34
C LEU A 63 1.60 -4.02 -1.71
N ILE A 64 0.60 -4.86 -1.98
CA ILE A 64 -0.76 -4.40 -2.29
C ILE A 64 -1.37 -3.67 -1.09
N THR A 65 -1.25 -4.25 0.12
CA THR A 65 -1.77 -3.63 1.34
C THR A 65 -1.09 -2.30 1.64
N TYR A 66 0.24 -2.22 1.49
CA TYR A 66 0.98 -0.96 1.62
C TYR A 66 0.50 0.09 0.60
N ALA A 67 0.40 -0.27 -0.68
CA ALA A 67 -0.06 0.64 -1.72
C ALA A 67 -1.50 1.12 -1.49
N HIS A 68 -2.38 0.26 -0.97
CA HIS A 68 -3.74 0.64 -0.60
C HIS A 68 -3.75 1.62 0.57
N ALA A 69 -2.93 1.38 1.60
CA ALA A 69 -2.80 2.27 2.74
C ALA A 69 -2.27 3.64 2.31
N GLU A 70 -1.22 3.68 1.48
CA GLU A 70 -0.65 4.92 0.95
C GLU A 70 -1.70 5.72 0.15
N ARG A 71 -2.44 5.07 -0.75
CA ARG A 71 -3.53 5.71 -1.50
C ARG A 71 -4.62 6.26 -0.57
N ALA A 72 -4.99 5.51 0.48
CA ALA A 72 -5.98 5.95 1.46
C ALA A 72 -5.48 7.17 2.25
N VAL A 73 -4.22 7.17 2.66
CA VAL A 73 -3.58 8.29 3.37
C VAL A 73 -3.54 9.54 2.49
N VAL A 74 -3.13 9.43 1.23
CA VAL A 74 -3.10 10.59 0.31
C VAL A 74 -4.50 11.17 0.09
N LYS A 75 -5.51 10.31 -0.07
CA LYS A 75 -6.91 10.76 -0.18
C LYS A 75 -7.40 11.44 1.11
N LEU A 76 -7.08 10.88 2.27
CA LEU A 76 -7.48 11.48 3.54
C LEU A 76 -6.79 12.84 3.74
N GLN A 77 -5.50 12.92 3.44
CA GLN A 77 -4.73 14.16 3.52
C GLN A 77 -5.30 15.23 2.58
N SER A 78 -5.67 14.88 1.35
CA SER A 78 -6.27 15.85 0.42
C SER A 78 -7.62 16.35 0.90
N LEU A 79 -8.48 15.47 1.43
CA LEU A 79 -9.76 15.85 2.04
C LEU A 79 -9.57 16.78 3.24
N VAL A 80 -8.65 16.46 4.14
CA VAL A 80 -8.35 17.31 5.31
C VAL A 80 -7.82 18.68 4.87
N ARG A 81 -6.93 18.73 3.87
CA ARG A 81 -6.43 20.00 3.33
C ARG A 81 -7.54 20.84 2.71
N MET A 82 -8.39 20.23 1.87
CA MET A 82 -9.54 20.89 1.25
C MET A 82 -10.50 21.43 2.31
N TRP A 83 -10.86 20.60 3.30
CA TRP A 83 -11.75 20.99 4.39
C TRP A 83 -11.23 22.18 5.18
N ARG A 84 -9.93 22.19 5.53
CA ARG A 84 -9.31 23.33 6.25
C ARG A 84 -9.39 24.63 5.45
N VAL A 85 -9.15 24.59 4.15
CA VAL A 85 -9.23 25.77 3.27
C VAL A 85 -10.68 26.26 3.20
N HIS A 86 -11.62 25.35 2.97
CA HIS A 86 -13.05 25.67 2.90
C HIS A 86 -13.56 26.28 4.22
N TRP A 87 -13.19 25.68 5.35
CA TRP A 87 -13.53 26.20 6.67
C TRP A 87 -13.04 27.65 6.88
N ARG A 88 -11.77 27.93 6.56
CA ARG A 88 -11.22 29.29 6.66
C ARG A 88 -11.92 30.26 5.73
N TYR A 89 -12.22 29.85 4.50
CA TYR A 89 -12.98 30.67 3.56
C TYR A 89 -14.35 31.04 4.11
N CYS A 90 -15.11 30.06 4.62
CA CYS A 90 -16.42 30.29 5.23
C CYS A 90 -16.33 31.21 6.45
N GLN A 91 -15.29 31.06 7.29
CA GLN A 91 -15.08 31.93 8.44
C GLN A 91 -14.89 33.40 8.03
N VAL A 92 -14.03 33.65 7.04
CA VAL A 92 -13.79 35.00 6.53
C VAL A 92 -15.04 35.57 5.86
N LEU A 93 -15.73 34.76 5.05
CA LEU A 93 -16.95 35.16 4.37
C LEU A 93 -18.05 35.55 5.38
N ASN A 94 -18.22 34.76 6.44
CA ASN A 94 -19.17 35.08 7.51
C ASN A 94 -18.81 36.39 8.23
N ALA A 95 -17.52 36.61 8.51
CA ALA A 95 -17.06 37.88 9.10
C ALA A 95 -17.37 39.09 8.19
N ILE A 96 -17.14 38.95 6.87
CA ILE A 96 -17.49 39.99 5.89
C ILE A 96 -18.99 40.28 5.89
N TYR A 97 -19.84 39.23 5.87
CA TYR A 97 -21.30 39.42 5.91
C TYR A 97 -21.75 40.15 7.17
N ILE A 98 -21.21 39.81 8.34
CA ILE A 98 -21.53 40.50 9.60
C ILE A 98 -21.15 41.99 9.51
N ILE A 99 -19.95 42.31 9.02
CA ILE A 99 -19.50 43.70 8.85
C ILE A 99 -20.39 44.46 7.86
N GLN A 100 -20.72 43.85 6.73
CA GLN A 100 -21.60 44.45 5.73
C GLN A 100 -23.00 44.70 6.27
N CYS A 101 -23.59 43.74 7.00
CA CYS A 101 -24.90 43.90 7.62
C CYS A 101 -24.89 45.03 8.65
N HIS A 102 -23.85 45.10 9.49
CA HIS A 102 -23.71 46.18 10.46
C HIS A 102 -23.60 47.54 9.76
N TRP A 103 -22.77 47.64 8.72
CA TRP A 103 -22.62 48.86 7.92
C TRP A 103 -23.95 49.28 7.28
N GLN A 104 -24.68 48.35 6.65
CA GLN A 104 -25.97 48.64 6.03
C GLN A 104 -27.01 49.08 7.07
N CYS A 105 -27.11 48.38 8.20
CA CYS A 105 -28.01 48.76 9.29
C CYS A 105 -27.68 50.15 9.85
N HIS A 106 -26.40 50.45 10.09
CA HIS A 106 -25.96 51.76 10.57
C HIS A 106 -26.25 52.88 9.57
N ASN A 107 -26.01 52.66 8.27
CA ASN A 107 -26.36 53.64 7.23
C ASN A 107 -27.88 53.82 7.12
N CYS A 108 -28.68 52.76 7.18
CA CYS A 108 -30.13 52.86 7.22
C CYS A 108 -30.63 53.64 8.44
N GLN A 109 -30.06 53.40 9.63
CA GLN A 109 -30.39 54.14 10.85
C GLN A 109 -29.97 55.62 10.77
N THR A 110 -28.76 55.89 10.28
CA THR A 110 -28.24 57.26 10.11
C THR A 110 -29.05 58.02 9.06
N CYS A 111 -29.38 57.40 7.92
CA CYS A 111 -30.24 57.99 6.90
C CYS A 111 -31.68 58.17 7.39
N ALA A 112 -32.24 57.25 8.19
CA ALA A 112 -33.56 57.42 8.78
C ALA A 112 -33.59 58.59 9.79
N LEU A 113 -32.54 58.73 10.61
CA LEU A 113 -32.38 59.85 11.55
C LEU A 113 -32.24 61.19 10.82
N LEU A 114 -31.42 61.25 9.77
CA LEU A 114 -31.23 62.47 8.96
C LEU A 114 -32.48 62.83 8.14
N ARG A 115 -33.19 61.83 7.59
CA ARG A 115 -34.43 62.03 6.82
C ARG A 115 -35.62 62.46 7.68
N GLY A 116 -35.57 62.23 8.99
CA GLY A 116 -36.58 62.71 9.95
C GLY A 116 -36.53 64.21 10.23
N HIS A 117 -35.43 64.92 9.90
CA HIS A 117 -35.21 66.29 10.41
C HIS A 117 -34.62 67.31 9.42
N CYS A 118 -34.57 67.00 8.12
CA CYS A 118 -34.14 67.95 7.09
C CYS A 118 -35.33 68.43 6.25
N VAL A 119 -35.79 69.66 6.47
CA VAL A 119 -36.76 70.32 5.58
C VAL A 119 -35.98 71.22 4.63
N VAL A 120 -35.90 70.82 3.36
CA VAL A 120 -35.21 71.59 2.32
C VAL A 120 -36.23 72.55 1.69
N THR A 121 -36.09 73.84 1.95
CA THR A 121 -36.90 74.90 1.30
C THR A 121 -36.03 75.59 0.24
N ALA A 122 -36.64 76.06 -0.86
CA ALA A 122 -35.93 76.49 -2.08
C ALA A 122 -34.85 77.58 -1.91
N THR A 123 -34.80 78.26 -0.77
CA THR A 123 -33.80 79.30 -0.49
C THR A 123 -32.83 78.93 0.64
N HIS A 124 -33.17 78.02 1.56
CA HIS A 124 -32.32 77.67 2.73
C HIS A 124 -32.53 76.21 3.19
N LEU A 125 -31.46 75.57 3.66
CA LEU A 125 -31.47 74.23 4.26
C LEU A 125 -31.63 74.35 5.78
N GLN A 126 -32.74 73.83 6.34
CA GLN A 126 -33.01 73.85 7.78
C GLN A 126 -32.85 72.44 8.36
N PHE A 127 -31.89 72.30 9.29
CA PHE A 127 -31.63 71.07 10.03
C PHE A 127 -32.14 71.22 11.47
N HIS A 128 -33.02 70.32 11.90
CA HIS A 128 -33.49 70.28 13.29
C HIS A 128 -32.75 69.17 14.04
N ILE A 129 -31.68 69.51 14.77
CA ILE A 129 -30.93 68.51 15.56
C ILE A 129 -31.39 68.61 17.01
N GLU A 130 -32.18 67.63 17.48
CA GLU A 130 -32.50 67.48 18.89
C GLU A 130 -31.39 66.67 19.58
N ILE A 131 -30.56 67.35 20.37
CA ILE A 131 -29.60 66.68 21.26
C ILE A 131 -30.36 66.29 22.52
N ILE A 132 -30.80 65.03 22.60
CA ILE A 132 -31.26 64.45 23.85
C ILE A 132 -30.01 64.18 24.68
N ASN A 133 -29.77 65.00 25.70
CA ASN A 133 -28.80 64.67 26.75
C ASN A 133 -29.36 63.52 27.61
N PRO A 134 -28.52 62.56 28.03
CA PRO A 134 -28.94 61.44 28.87
C PRO A 134 -29.46 61.89 30.24
#